data_AF-A0A9J9L093-F1
#
_entry.id   AF-A0A9J9L093-F1
#
_cell.length_a   1.000
_cell.length_b   1.000
_cell.length_c   1.000
_cell.angle_alpha   90.00
_cell.angle_beta   90.00
_cell.angle_gamma   90.00
#
_symmetry.space_group_name_H-M   'P 1'
#
loop_
_entity.id
_entity.type
_entity.pdbx_description
1 polymer ?
#
loop_
_entity_poly.entity_id
_entity_poly.type
_entity_poly.pdbx_seq_one_letter_code
_entity_poly.pdbx_strand_id
1 'polypeptide(L)'
;MTANKPMTSEQLSDLMTVAISMQRDSEKAGDRPAAMFAYAVQVAVLELRKVRADVLALAVENTALKEFIVSDCHVAHFEPDTFYEEEVTRYVSADGYEPETPATSAFLAEVRAQAHKEGAHFVANRMLAAWDAGFIEDTAKNAADIARMILTSTEFMPDAPEGDFDRSFADGVLGDIAAQLRQGDAV
;
A
#
# COMPACT_ATOMS: atom_id res chain seq x y z
N MET A 1 -12.28 18.88 23.24
CA MET A 1 -12.06 17.42 23.33
C MET A 1 -10.68 17.21 23.95
N THR A 2 -10.61 16.64 25.15
CA THR A 2 -9.35 16.21 25.75
C THR A 2 -8.79 15.08 24.90
N ALA A 3 -7.63 15.28 24.28
CA ALA A 3 -6.91 14.18 23.65
C ALA A 3 -6.56 13.16 24.75
N ASN A 4 -7.21 12.00 24.74
CA ASN A 4 -6.85 10.92 25.65
C ASN A 4 -5.39 10.55 25.41
N LYS A 5 -4.60 10.47 26.49
CA LYS A 5 -3.20 10.08 26.42
C LYS A 5 -3.08 8.72 25.71
N PRO A 6 -2.23 8.58 24.68
CA PRO A 6 -2.07 7.31 24.00
C PRO A 6 -1.50 6.26 24.96
N MET A 7 -2.01 5.02 24.88
CA MET A 7 -1.48 3.90 25.67
C MET A 7 0.01 3.68 25.37
N THR A 8 0.81 3.34 26.37
CA THR A 8 2.23 2.97 26.22
C THR A 8 2.39 1.60 25.55
N SER A 9 3.61 1.24 25.13
CA SER A 9 3.92 -0.09 24.59
C SER A 9 3.64 -1.21 25.59
N GLU A 10 3.98 -0.97 26.87
CA GLU A 10 3.69 -1.87 27.99
C GLU A 10 2.18 -2.04 28.19
N GLN A 11 1.42 -0.94 28.22
CA GLN A 11 -0.05 -1.00 28.34
C GLN A 11 -0.71 -1.76 27.17
N LEU A 12 -0.16 -1.64 25.95
CA LEU A 12 -0.63 -2.46 24.82
C LEU A 12 -0.26 -3.95 24.99
N SER A 13 0.86 -4.28 25.64
CA SER A 13 1.26 -5.65 26.00
C SER A 13 0.32 -6.29 27.00
N ASP A 14 -0.01 -5.54 28.03
CA ASP A 14 -0.96 -5.99 29.04
C ASP A 14 -2.34 -6.19 28.41
N LEU A 15 -2.79 -5.25 27.57
CA LEU A 15 -4.07 -5.36 26.88
C LEU A 15 -4.12 -6.57 25.94
N MET A 16 -3.05 -6.84 25.17
CA MET A 16 -2.96 -8.03 24.33
C MET A 16 -3.11 -9.31 25.17
N THR A 17 -2.39 -9.38 26.29
CA THR A 17 -2.43 -10.54 27.20
C THR A 17 -3.83 -10.77 27.76
N VAL A 18 -4.49 -9.71 28.21
CA VAL A 18 -5.86 -9.75 28.72
C VAL A 18 -6.84 -10.16 27.62
N ALA A 19 -6.68 -9.66 26.40
CA ALA A 19 -7.56 -10.02 25.29
C ALA A 19 -7.42 -11.50 24.89
N ILE A 20 -6.19 -12.04 24.88
CA ILE A 20 -5.95 -13.47 24.62
C ILE A 20 -6.60 -14.36 25.70
N SER A 21 -6.41 -14.02 26.98
CA SER A 21 -7.01 -14.80 28.07
C SER A 21 -8.54 -14.72 28.03
N MET A 22 -9.09 -13.52 27.81
CA MET A 22 -10.52 -13.29 27.67
C MET A 22 -11.12 -14.08 26.50
N GLN A 23 -10.47 -14.12 25.34
CA GLN A 23 -10.94 -14.92 24.21
C GLN A 23 -11.02 -16.39 24.59
N ARG A 24 -9.92 -16.96 25.08
CA ARG A 24 -9.84 -18.38 25.44
C ARG A 24 -10.88 -18.77 26.49
N ASP A 25 -11.07 -17.93 27.50
CA ASP A 25 -11.99 -18.23 28.59
C ASP A 25 -13.46 -18.06 28.14
N SER A 26 -13.74 -17.11 27.25
CA SER A 26 -15.06 -16.92 26.62
C SER A 26 -15.43 -18.06 25.67
N GLU A 27 -14.46 -18.56 24.88
CA GLU A 27 -14.65 -19.73 24.01
C GLU A 27 -15.01 -20.98 24.82
N LYS A 28 -14.32 -21.21 25.95
CA LYS A 28 -14.65 -22.31 26.88
C LYS A 28 -16.04 -22.16 27.50
N ALA A 29 -16.46 -20.93 27.76
CA ALA A 29 -17.78 -20.63 28.31
C ALA A 29 -18.90 -20.68 27.25
N GLY A 30 -18.57 -20.80 25.96
CA GLY A 30 -19.54 -20.72 24.87
C GLY A 30 -20.05 -19.30 24.59
N ASP A 31 -19.42 -18.25 25.16
CA ASP A 31 -19.76 -16.85 24.93
C ASP A 31 -19.08 -16.34 23.64
N ARG A 32 -19.74 -16.62 22.52
CA ARG A 32 -19.25 -16.25 21.19
C ARG A 32 -19.11 -14.73 21.01
N PRO A 33 -20.06 -13.87 21.44
CA PRO A 33 -19.88 -12.42 21.37
C PRO A 33 -18.62 -11.93 22.10
N ALA A 34 -18.37 -12.38 23.33
CA ALA A 34 -17.19 -11.97 24.10
C ALA A 34 -15.89 -12.46 23.45
N ALA A 35 -15.87 -13.70 22.93
CA ALA A 35 -14.72 -14.24 22.20
C ALA A 35 -14.39 -13.43 20.94
N MET A 36 -15.40 -13.05 20.15
CA MET A 36 -15.19 -12.23 18.95
C MET A 36 -14.70 -10.82 19.29
N PHE A 37 -15.24 -10.20 20.34
CA PHE A 37 -14.76 -8.91 20.79
C PHE A 37 -13.30 -8.98 21.26
N ALA A 38 -12.95 -10.00 22.05
CA ALA A 38 -11.58 -10.23 22.49
C ALA A 38 -10.61 -10.41 21.32
N TYR A 39 -11.02 -11.12 20.29
CA TYR A 39 -10.24 -11.27 19.06
C TYR A 39 -10.07 -9.94 18.32
N ALA A 40 -11.15 -9.15 18.16
CA ALA A 40 -11.07 -7.84 17.52
C ALA A 40 -10.12 -6.87 18.27
N VAL A 41 -10.11 -6.91 19.61
CA VAL A 41 -9.16 -6.14 20.42
C VAL A 41 -7.72 -6.56 20.15
N GLN A 42 -7.45 -7.86 20.00
CA GLN A 42 -6.11 -8.34 19.66
C GLN A 42 -5.64 -7.82 18.30
N VAL A 43 -6.51 -7.89 17.28
CA VAL A 43 -6.22 -7.37 15.94
C VAL A 43 -5.91 -5.87 16.01
N ALA A 44 -6.75 -5.08 16.68
CA ALA A 44 -6.54 -3.64 16.83
C ALA A 44 -5.23 -3.31 17.56
N VAL A 45 -4.86 -4.08 18.59
CA VAL A 45 -3.58 -3.89 19.30
C VAL A 45 -2.38 -4.18 18.39
N LEU A 46 -2.45 -5.25 17.58
CA LEU A 46 -1.40 -5.60 16.63
C LEU A 46 -1.24 -4.52 15.54
N GLU A 47 -2.35 -4.04 14.98
CA GLU A 47 -2.35 -2.96 13.98
C GLU A 47 -1.76 -1.66 14.56
N LEU A 48 -2.19 -1.26 15.77
CA LEU A 48 -1.65 -0.06 16.44
C LEU A 48 -0.14 -0.17 16.69
N ARG A 49 0.36 -1.36 17.04
CA ARG A 49 1.80 -1.57 17.22
C ARG A 49 2.56 -1.46 15.92
N LYS A 50 2.05 -2.08 14.86
CA LYS A 50 2.65 -2.02 13.51
C LYS A 50 2.78 -0.57 13.06
N VAL A 51 1.67 0.18 13.07
CA VAL A 51 1.64 1.60 12.66
C VAL A 51 2.62 2.44 13.48
N ARG A 52 2.69 2.23 14.80
CA ARG A 52 3.65 2.96 15.63
C ARG A 52 5.10 2.62 15.30
N ALA A 53 5.40 1.35 15.02
CA ALA A 53 6.74 0.94 14.62
C ALA A 53 7.12 1.58 13.27
N ASP A 54 6.21 1.56 12.29
CA ASP A 54 6.42 2.17 10.97
C ASP A 54 6.64 3.68 11.09
N VAL A 55 5.81 4.38 11.88
CA VAL A 55 5.95 5.82 12.13
C VAL A 55 7.28 6.16 12.80
N LEU A 56 7.73 5.35 13.76
CA LEU A 56 9.03 5.55 14.40
C LEU A 56 10.19 5.33 13.42
N ALA A 57 10.12 4.29 12.60
CA ALA A 57 11.13 4.02 11.57
C ALA A 57 11.22 5.16 10.55
N LEU A 58 10.08 5.65 10.06
CA LEU A 58 10.01 6.80 9.16
C LEU A 58 10.51 8.09 9.83
N ALA A 59 10.23 8.30 11.12
CA ALA A 59 10.72 9.48 11.85
C ALA A 59 12.25 9.46 12.03
N VAL A 60 12.83 8.29 12.30
CA VAL A 60 14.29 8.09 12.36
C VAL A 60 14.91 8.38 11.00
N GLU A 61 14.36 7.80 9.93
CA GLU A 61 14.83 8.03 8.55
C GLU A 61 14.74 9.52 8.17
N ASN A 62 13.62 10.20 8.52
CA ASN A 62 13.46 11.63 8.28
C ASN A 62 14.47 12.49 9.04
N THR A 63 14.86 12.08 10.24
CA THR A 63 15.90 12.76 11.04
C THR A 63 17.25 12.62 10.36
N ALA A 64 17.63 11.41 9.94
CA ALA A 64 18.88 11.16 9.23
C ALA A 64 18.95 11.92 7.89
N LEU A 65 17.86 11.97 7.12
CA LEU A 65 17.77 12.75 5.89
C LEU A 65 17.94 14.26 6.15
N LYS A 66 17.33 14.79 7.22
CA LYS A 66 17.50 16.20 7.60
C LYS A 66 18.93 16.52 8.02
N GLU A 67 19.58 15.62 8.75
CA GLU A 67 20.99 15.75 9.12
C GLU A 67 21.87 15.77 7.87
N PHE A 68 21.70 14.80 6.97
CA PHE A 68 22.41 14.72 5.69
C PHE A 68 22.26 15.99 4.85
N ILE A 69 21.05 16.56 4.77
CA ILE A 69 20.81 17.81 4.05
C ILE A 69 21.65 18.96 4.62
N VAL A 70 21.90 18.99 5.93
CA VAL A 70 22.67 20.06 6.58
C VAL A 70 24.18 19.80 6.49
N SER A 71 24.61 18.55 6.68
CA SER A 71 26.04 18.22 6.77
C SER A 71 26.70 18.02 5.41
N ASP A 72 26.03 17.37 4.47
CA ASP A 72 26.68 16.77 3.29
C ASP A 72 26.10 17.30 1.96
N CYS A 73 24.85 17.77 1.94
CA CYS A 73 24.31 18.55 0.81
C CYS A 73 24.80 20.00 0.88
N HIS A 74 26.02 20.25 0.40
CA HIS A 74 26.57 21.61 0.40
C HIS A 74 25.94 22.50 -0.69
N VAL A 75 25.46 23.67 -0.28
CA VAL A 75 25.43 24.87 -1.13
C VAL A 75 26.79 25.52 -0.99
N ALA A 76 27.65 25.41 -2.01
CA ALA A 76 28.93 26.10 -1.97
C ALA A 76 28.70 27.61 -2.13
N HIS A 77 29.01 28.38 -1.08
CA HIS A 77 29.16 29.82 -1.13
C HIS A 77 30.60 30.14 -1.54
N PHE A 78 30.81 30.58 -2.77
CA PHE A 78 32.06 31.19 -3.18
C PHE A 78 31.89 32.71 -3.07
N GLU A 79 32.58 33.35 -2.13
CA GLU A 79 32.83 34.78 -2.25
C GLU A 79 33.73 34.97 -3.49
N PRO A 80 33.32 35.74 -4.51
CA PRO A 80 34.20 36.00 -5.64
C PRO A 80 35.39 36.83 -5.14
N ASP A 81 36.58 36.24 -5.13
CA ASP A 81 37.84 36.90 -4.76
C ASP A 81 38.19 38.13 -5.64
N THR A 82 37.37 38.46 -6.65
CA THR A 82 37.53 39.66 -7.47
C THR A 82 36.18 40.12 -8.04
N PHE A 83 35.64 41.21 -7.49
CA PHE A 83 34.70 42.19 -8.10
C PHE A 83 33.71 41.67 -9.16
N TYR A 84 32.45 41.44 -8.77
CA TYR A 84 31.19 42.04 -9.26
C TYR A 84 30.04 41.29 -8.56
N GLU A 85 29.09 42.06 -8.03
CA GLU A 85 27.99 41.62 -7.17
C GLU A 85 27.07 40.62 -7.87
N GLU A 86 27.20 39.33 -7.56
CA GLU A 86 26.05 38.42 -7.41
C GLU A 86 26.52 37.16 -6.68
N GLU A 87 25.87 36.87 -5.56
CA GLU A 87 26.11 35.70 -4.72
C GLU A 87 25.71 34.43 -5.50
N VAL A 88 26.69 33.66 -6.01
CA VAL A 88 26.39 32.41 -6.72
C VAL A 88 26.42 31.24 -5.73
N THR A 89 25.27 30.93 -5.16
CA THR A 89 25.03 29.64 -4.48
C THR A 89 25.05 28.51 -5.50
N ARG A 90 26.08 27.64 -5.47
CA ARG A 90 26.12 26.44 -6.34
C ARG A 90 25.72 25.20 -5.54
N TYR A 91 24.65 24.55 -5.97
CA TYR A 91 24.26 23.23 -5.47
C TYR A 91 25.32 22.19 -5.88
N VAL A 92 25.90 21.49 -4.92
CA VAL A 92 26.63 20.25 -5.18
C VAL A 92 25.60 19.13 -5.19
N SER A 93 25.53 18.36 -6.28
CA SER A 93 24.61 17.22 -6.34
C SER A 93 25.03 16.17 -5.31
N ALA A 94 24.06 15.65 -4.56
CA ALA A 94 24.26 14.58 -3.59
C ALA A 94 24.24 13.17 -4.23
N ASP A 95 24.08 13.10 -5.56
CA ASP A 95 23.86 11.86 -6.31
C ASP A 95 24.85 10.75 -5.91
N GLY A 96 24.32 9.68 -5.32
CA GLY A 96 25.06 8.47 -4.94
C GLY A 96 25.62 8.46 -3.52
N TYR A 97 25.37 9.51 -2.73
CA TYR A 97 25.76 9.61 -1.31
C TYR A 97 24.54 9.72 -0.38
N GLU A 98 23.33 9.66 -0.92
CA GLU A 98 22.11 9.79 -0.12
C GLU A 98 21.94 8.61 0.86
N PRO A 99 21.46 8.87 2.09
CA PRO A 99 21.08 7.80 3.01
C PRO A 99 20.00 6.90 2.39
N GLU A 100 20.15 5.58 2.57
CA GLU A 100 19.11 4.64 2.17
C GLU A 100 17.79 4.91 2.92
N THR A 101 16.67 4.63 2.25
CA THR A 101 15.31 4.88 2.77
C THR A 101 14.46 3.60 2.83
N PRO A 102 14.90 2.57 3.59
CA PRO A 102 14.21 1.28 3.62
C PRO A 102 12.83 1.35 4.26
N ALA A 103 12.59 2.23 5.25
CA ALA A 103 11.28 2.36 5.89
C ALA A 103 10.28 3.01 4.92
N THR A 104 10.71 4.04 4.19
CA THR A 104 9.89 4.64 3.12
C THR A 104 9.60 3.63 2.01
N SER A 105 10.61 2.87 1.58
CA SER A 105 10.44 1.85 0.53
C SER A 105 9.44 0.76 0.94
N ALA A 106 9.53 0.26 2.19
CA ALA A 106 8.59 -0.72 2.73
C ALA A 106 7.16 -0.16 2.82
N PHE A 107 7.01 1.08 3.29
CA PHE A 107 5.71 1.76 3.34
C PHE A 107 5.10 1.91 1.96
N LEU A 108 5.86 2.36 0.96
CA LEU A 108 5.39 2.50 -0.41
C LEU A 108 5.03 1.15 -1.05
N ALA A 109 5.77 0.09 -0.73
CA ALA A 109 5.43 -1.27 -1.17
C ALA A 109 4.07 -1.73 -0.61
N GLU A 110 3.80 -1.47 0.68
CA GLU A 110 2.50 -1.78 1.29
C GLU A 110 1.36 -0.96 0.67
N VAL A 111 1.55 0.35 0.50
CA VAL A 111 0.56 1.22 -0.15
C VAL A 111 0.27 0.74 -1.58
N ARG A 112 1.31 0.37 -2.33
CA ARG A 112 1.16 -0.16 -3.70
C ARG A 112 0.42 -1.49 -3.70
N ALA A 113 0.77 -2.42 -2.79
CA ALA A 113 0.07 -3.70 -2.65
C ALA A 113 -1.43 -3.50 -2.34
N GLN A 114 -1.76 -2.54 -1.48
CA GLN A 114 -3.14 -2.19 -1.18
C GLN A 114 -3.86 -1.59 -2.40
N ALA A 115 -3.22 -0.67 -3.11
CA ALA A 115 -3.77 -0.07 -4.34
C ALA A 115 -4.04 -1.13 -5.42
N HIS A 116 -3.16 -2.14 -5.56
CA HIS A 116 -3.38 -3.25 -6.49
C HIS A 116 -4.64 -4.07 -6.13
N LYS A 117 -4.84 -4.38 -4.84
CA LYS A 117 -6.04 -5.08 -4.37
C LYS A 117 -7.30 -4.27 -4.62
N GLU A 118 -7.28 -2.98 -4.31
CA GLU A 118 -8.40 -2.06 -4.56
C GLU A 118 -8.70 -1.94 -6.06
N GLY A 119 -7.67 -1.94 -6.91
CA GLY A 119 -7.81 -2.00 -8.36
C GLY A 119 -8.56 -3.24 -8.84
N ALA A 120 -8.20 -4.43 -8.34
CA ALA A 120 -8.92 -5.67 -8.66
C ALA A 120 -10.38 -5.65 -8.19
N HIS A 121 -10.64 -5.15 -6.97
CA HIS A 121 -12.01 -4.97 -6.47
C HIS A 121 -12.80 -4.02 -7.37
N PHE A 122 -12.21 -2.89 -7.78
CA PHE A 122 -12.84 -1.94 -8.69
C PHE A 122 -13.19 -2.60 -10.03
N VAL A 123 -12.27 -3.36 -10.63
CA VAL A 123 -12.49 -4.05 -11.91
C VAL A 123 -13.60 -5.10 -11.78
N ALA A 124 -13.58 -5.95 -10.74
CA ALA A 124 -14.63 -6.94 -10.51
C ALA A 124 -16.01 -6.26 -10.36
N ASN A 125 -16.08 -5.17 -9.60
CA ASN A 125 -17.31 -4.41 -9.40
C ASN A 125 -17.82 -3.75 -10.71
N ARG A 126 -16.91 -3.21 -11.54
CA ARG A 126 -17.28 -2.63 -12.84
C ARG A 126 -17.73 -3.70 -13.82
N MET A 127 -17.05 -4.85 -13.85
CA MET A 127 -17.40 -5.99 -14.70
C MET A 127 -18.80 -6.51 -14.37
N LEU A 128 -19.11 -6.75 -13.09
CA LEU A 128 -20.44 -7.20 -12.65
C LEU A 128 -21.52 -6.16 -12.93
N ALA A 129 -21.22 -4.87 -12.77
CA ALA A 129 -22.15 -3.79 -13.10
C ALA A 129 -22.44 -3.72 -14.61
N ALA A 130 -21.45 -3.98 -15.47
CA ALA A 130 -21.64 -4.03 -16.91
C ALA A 130 -22.51 -5.23 -17.34
N TRP A 131 -22.37 -6.37 -16.66
CA TRP A 131 -23.26 -7.52 -16.84
C TRP A 131 -24.70 -7.22 -16.39
N ASP A 132 -24.88 -6.66 -15.19
CA ASP A 132 -26.20 -6.31 -14.64
C ASP A 132 -26.95 -5.27 -15.52
N ALA A 133 -26.20 -4.36 -16.14
CA ALA A 133 -26.73 -3.37 -17.08
C ALA A 133 -26.95 -3.90 -18.52
N GLY A 134 -26.59 -5.15 -18.81
CA GLY A 134 -26.77 -5.77 -20.12
C GLY A 134 -25.72 -5.40 -21.18
N PHE A 135 -24.60 -4.76 -20.81
CA PHE A 135 -23.49 -4.51 -21.74
C PHE A 135 -22.64 -5.75 -22.01
N ILE A 136 -22.62 -6.69 -21.06
CA ILE A 136 -21.97 -8.01 -21.21
C ILE A 136 -23.07 -9.05 -21.35
N GLU A 137 -23.23 -9.58 -22.57
CA GLU A 137 -24.21 -10.62 -22.88
C GLU A 137 -23.66 -12.02 -22.56
N ASP A 138 -23.66 -12.37 -21.27
CA ASP A 138 -23.23 -13.69 -20.79
C ASP A 138 -24.14 -14.21 -19.66
N THR A 139 -23.99 -15.47 -19.28
CA THR A 139 -24.71 -16.09 -18.17
C THR A 139 -24.26 -15.53 -16.82
N ALA A 140 -25.18 -15.47 -15.85
CA ALA A 140 -24.86 -15.07 -14.47
C ALA A 140 -23.74 -15.93 -13.87
N LYS A 141 -23.67 -17.21 -14.25
CA LYS A 141 -22.60 -18.12 -13.82
C LYS A 141 -21.23 -17.65 -14.32
N ASN A 142 -21.10 -17.41 -15.63
CA ASN A 142 -19.83 -16.97 -16.21
C ASN A 142 -19.40 -15.61 -15.64
N ALA A 143 -20.34 -14.67 -15.48
CA ALA A 143 -20.05 -13.38 -14.87
C ALA A 143 -19.54 -13.52 -13.43
N ALA A 144 -20.16 -14.38 -12.63
CA ALA A 144 -19.71 -14.67 -11.27
C ALA A 144 -18.36 -15.38 -11.23
N ASP A 145 -18.09 -16.30 -12.15
CA ASP A 145 -16.82 -17.03 -12.22
C ASP A 145 -15.67 -16.09 -12.60
N ILE A 146 -15.86 -15.18 -13.56
CA ILE A 146 -14.88 -14.15 -13.92
C ILE A 146 -14.64 -13.19 -12.76
N ALA A 147 -15.70 -12.69 -12.11
CA ALA A 147 -15.56 -11.79 -10.97
C ALA A 147 -14.82 -12.45 -9.81
N ARG A 148 -15.13 -13.72 -9.49
CA ARG A 148 -14.39 -14.50 -8.49
C ARG A 148 -12.93 -14.68 -8.87
N MET A 149 -12.63 -14.98 -10.14
CA MET A 149 -11.25 -15.08 -10.61
C MET A 149 -10.47 -13.77 -10.40
N ILE A 150 -11.08 -12.62 -10.70
CA ILE A 150 -10.46 -11.30 -10.47
C ILE A 150 -10.25 -11.04 -8.97
N LEU A 151 -11.22 -11.40 -8.12
CA LEU A 151 -11.10 -11.19 -6.67
C LEU A 151 -10.01 -12.10 -6.07
N THR A 152 -9.97 -13.36 -6.45
CA THR A 152 -8.97 -14.33 -5.99
C THR A 152 -7.58 -14.03 -6.54
N SER A 153 -7.45 -13.33 -7.68
CA SER A 153 -6.13 -12.92 -8.20
C SER A 153 -5.35 -12.03 -7.20
N THR A 154 -6.05 -11.33 -6.30
CA THR A 154 -5.43 -10.52 -5.23
C THR A 154 -4.55 -11.34 -4.27
N GLU A 155 -4.79 -12.64 -4.16
CA GLU A 155 -3.98 -13.56 -3.33
C GLU A 155 -2.61 -13.84 -3.95
N PHE A 156 -2.47 -13.69 -5.27
CA PHE A 156 -1.25 -13.97 -6.03
C PHE A 156 -0.46 -12.70 -6.40
N MET A 157 -1.04 -11.52 -6.20
CA MET A 157 -0.39 -10.23 -6.51
C MET A 157 0.98 -10.00 -5.83
N PRO A 158 1.26 -10.48 -4.61
CA PRO A 158 2.59 -10.31 -4.00
C PRO A 158 3.74 -10.94 -4.80
N ASP A 159 3.46 -12.01 -5.55
CA ASP A 159 4.42 -12.76 -6.34
C ASP A 159 4.23 -12.55 -7.87
N ALA A 160 3.48 -11.51 -8.25
CA ALA A 160 3.18 -11.23 -9.65
C ALA A 160 4.47 -10.86 -10.43
N PRO A 161 4.67 -11.40 -11.64
CA PRO A 161 5.77 -11.01 -12.52
C PRO A 161 5.86 -9.51 -12.78
N GLU A 162 7.08 -9.04 -13.03
CA GLU A 162 7.33 -7.67 -13.48
C GLU A 162 6.64 -7.45 -14.84
N GLY A 163 5.67 -6.52 -14.89
CA GLY A 163 4.87 -6.21 -16.07
C GLY A 163 3.38 -6.59 -15.96
N ASP A 164 2.99 -7.47 -15.03
CA ASP A 164 1.57 -7.86 -14.85
C ASP A 164 0.66 -6.69 -14.41
N PHE A 165 1.26 -5.59 -13.95
CA PHE A 165 0.57 -4.36 -13.57
C PHE A 165 0.57 -3.29 -14.68
N ASP A 166 1.22 -3.56 -15.82
CA ASP A 166 1.17 -2.67 -16.98
C ASP A 166 0.08 -3.07 -17.98
N ARG A 167 -0.14 -2.20 -18.96
CA ARG A 167 -1.22 -2.35 -19.95
C ARG A 167 -0.83 -3.13 -21.21
N SER A 168 0.42 -3.57 -21.34
CA SER A 168 0.98 -4.11 -22.58
C SER A 168 0.23 -5.34 -23.08
N PHE A 169 -0.10 -6.29 -22.18
CA PHE A 169 -0.88 -7.47 -22.54
C PHE A 169 -2.28 -7.09 -23.02
N ALA A 170 -2.97 -6.22 -22.28
CA ALA A 170 -4.32 -5.77 -22.64
C ALA A 170 -4.33 -5.01 -23.98
N ASP A 171 -3.37 -4.13 -24.21
CA ASP A 171 -3.23 -3.40 -25.47
C ASP A 171 -2.96 -4.32 -26.66
N GLY A 172 -2.15 -5.37 -26.46
CA GLY A 172 -1.91 -6.40 -27.45
C GLY A 172 -3.20 -7.12 -27.86
N VAL A 173 -3.93 -7.65 -26.88
CA VAL A 173 -5.20 -8.36 -27.13
C VAL A 173 -6.24 -7.44 -27.79
N LEU A 174 -6.36 -6.19 -27.33
CA LEU A 174 -7.27 -5.21 -27.95
C LEU A 174 -6.87 -4.90 -29.40
N GLY A 175 -5.56 -4.83 -29.69
CA GLY A 175 -5.04 -4.67 -31.05
C GLY A 175 -5.41 -5.83 -31.96
N ASP A 176 -5.28 -7.06 -31.47
CA ASP A 176 -5.63 -8.29 -32.20
C ASP A 176 -7.14 -8.36 -32.49
N ILE A 177 -7.99 -8.08 -31.50
CA ILE A 177 -9.45 -7.99 -31.68
C ILE A 177 -9.79 -6.94 -32.75
N ALA A 178 -9.18 -5.75 -32.66
CA ALA A 178 -9.41 -4.70 -33.65
C ALA A 178 -8.98 -5.11 -35.06
N ALA A 179 -7.93 -5.94 -35.19
CA ALA A 179 -7.50 -6.49 -36.47
C ALA A 179 -8.49 -7.52 -37.04
N GLN A 180 -9.01 -8.42 -36.20
CA GLN A 180 -10.04 -9.39 -36.60
C GLN A 180 -11.31 -8.70 -37.10
N LEU A 181 -11.79 -7.69 -36.38
CA LEU A 181 -12.97 -6.91 -36.78
C LEU A 181 -12.79 -6.20 -38.14
N ARG A 182 -11.57 -5.77 -38.50
CA ARG A 182 -11.28 -5.18 -39.82
C ARG A 182 -11.30 -6.21 -40.96
N GLN A 183 -11.05 -7.48 -40.66
CA GLN A 183 -11.00 -8.56 -41.65
C GLN A 183 -12.38 -9.18 -41.93
N GLY A 184 -13.42 -8.78 -41.20
CA GLY A 184 -14.80 -9.24 -41.41
C GLY A 184 -15.15 -10.53 -40.67
N ASP A 185 -14.26 -11.06 -39.83
CA ASP A 185 -14.49 -12.25 -38.99
C ASP A 185 -15.26 -11.90 -37.69
N ALA A 186 -16.32 -11.11 -37.80
CA ALA A 186 -17.27 -10.95 -36.70
C ALA A 186 -18.34 -12.04 -36.82
N VAL A 187 -18.30 -13.03 -35.92
CA VAL A 187 -19.44 -13.92 -35.64
C VAL A 187 -20.48 -13.15 -34.85
#